data_AF-A0A919HN50-F1
#
_entry.id   AF-A0A919HN50-F1
#
_cell.length_a   1.000
_cell.length_b   1.000
_cell.length_c   1.000
_cell.angle_alpha   90.00
_cell.angle_beta   90.00
_cell.angle_gamma   90.00
#
_symmetry.space_group_name_H-M   'P 1'
#
loop_
_entity.id
_entity.type
_entity.pdbx_description
1 polymer ?
#
loop_
_entity_poly.entity_id
_entity_poly.type
_entity_poly.pdbx_seq_one_letter_code
_entity_poly.pdbx_strand_id
1 'polypeptide(L)' 'MDKCQGIFGKIFGHAFRVAITKGAPAMNLKSAEADISSIMQMMEASRPETYHGIYCKRCGKVIDG' A
#
# COMPACT_ATOMS: atom_id res chain seq x y z
N MET A 1 -4.24 -15.71 19.33
CA MET A 1 -3.68 -16.84 18.57
C MET A 1 -3.22 -16.34 17.21
N ASP A 2 -1.93 -16.46 16.91
CA ASP A 2 -1.38 -16.19 15.59
C ASP A 2 -2.06 -17.10 14.57
N LYS A 3 -3.09 -16.59 13.87
CA LYS A 3 -3.82 -17.33 12.82
C LYS A 3 -2.89 -17.77 11.68
N CYS A 4 -1.65 -17.28 11.67
CA CYS A 4 -0.61 -17.65 10.74
C CYS A 4 0.17 -18.93 11.10
N GLN A 5 0.05 -19.44 12.34
CA GLN A 5 0.74 -20.66 12.80
C GLN A 5 -0.14 -21.92 12.77
N GLY A 6 -1.42 -21.80 12.36
CA GLY A 6 -2.36 -22.92 12.30
C GLY A 6 -2.12 -23.86 11.11
N ILE A 7 -2.64 -25.09 11.20
CA ILE A 7 -2.55 -26.16 10.18
C ILE A 7 -2.94 -25.65 8.79
N PHE A 8 -4.02 -24.88 8.69
CA PHE A 8 -4.48 -24.30 7.43
C PHE A 8 -3.55 -23.22 6.84
N GLY A 9 -2.74 -22.55 7.66
CA GLY A 9 -1.73 -21.58 7.19
C GLY A 9 -0.51 -22.29 6.59
N LYS A 10 -0.12 -23.43 7.17
CA LYS A 10 0.99 -24.27 6.66
C LYS A 10 0.63 -25.02 5.38
N ILE A 11 -0.62 -25.49 5.23
CA ILE A 11 -1.06 -26.30 4.07
C ILE A 11 -1.39 -25.43 2.85
N PHE A 12 -2.13 -24.32 3.03
CA PHE A 12 -2.57 -23.48 1.91
C PHE A 12 -1.61 -22.32 1.61
N GLY A 13 -0.52 -22.20 2.37
CA GLY A 13 0.40 -21.09 2.27
C GLY A 13 -0.23 -19.76 2.68
N HIS A 14 0.63 -18.76 2.79
CA HIS A 14 0.23 -17.39 3.13
C HIS A 14 0.31 -16.51 1.90
N ALA A 15 -0.80 -15.85 1.56
CA ALA A 15 -0.79 -14.76 0.60
C ALA A 15 -0.40 -13.47 1.33
N PHE A 16 0.75 -12.91 0.97
CA PHE A 16 1.26 -11.66 1.52
C PHE A 16 0.95 -10.49 0.57
N ARG A 17 0.80 -9.29 1.11
CA ARG A 17 0.73 -8.04 0.36
C ARG A 17 1.64 -7.01 1.02
N VAL A 18 2.18 -6.12 0.23
CA VAL A 18 2.97 -5.00 0.76
C VAL A 18 2.03 -4.01 1.44
N ALA A 19 2.39 -3.56 2.63
CA ALA A 19 1.75 -2.45 3.32
C ALA A 19 2.45 -1.15 2.90
N ILE A 20 1.83 -0.43 1.97
CA ILE A 20 2.29 0.89 1.54
C ILE A 20 1.21 1.91 1.89
N THR A 21 1.59 2.96 2.61
CA THR A 21 0.71 4.13 2.79
C THR A 21 1.10 5.20 1.79
N LYS A 22 0.10 5.77 1.11
CA LYS A 22 0.30 6.95 0.24
C LYS A 22 -0.01 8.21 1.04
N GLY A 23 0.95 9.12 1.14
CA GLY A 23 0.78 10.43 1.76
C GLY A 23 0.02 11.41 0.86
N ALA A 24 -0.11 12.64 1.35
CA ALA A 24 -0.74 13.72 0.58
C ALA A 24 0.06 14.03 -0.70
N PRO A 25 -0.60 14.36 -1.82
CA PRO A 25 0.09 14.72 -3.06
C PRO A 25 0.99 15.93 -2.81
N ALA A 26 2.25 15.84 -3.21
CA ALA A 26 3.25 16.89 -2.97
C ALA A 26 3.16 18.06 -3.96
N MET A 27 2.23 18.03 -4.91
CA MET A 27 2.12 19.04 -5.96
C MET A 27 1.22 20.22 -5.59
N ASN A 28 1.70 21.44 -5.85
CA ASN A 28 0.92 22.66 -5.75
C ASN A 28 0.22 22.95 -7.09
N LEU A 29 -1.11 22.88 -7.11
CA LEU A 29 -1.96 23.02 -8.30
C LEU A 29 -2.11 24.46 -8.83
N LYS A 30 -1.31 25.41 -8.34
CA LYS A 30 -1.57 26.85 -8.57
C LYS A 30 -1.33 27.32 -10.02
N SER A 31 -0.80 26.50 -10.92
CA SER A 31 -0.41 26.94 -12.27
C SER A 31 -0.41 25.85 -13.34
N ALA A 32 -1.17 24.77 -13.16
CA ALA A 32 -1.19 23.67 -14.13
C ALA A 32 -2.22 23.92 -15.25
N GLU A 33 -1.77 24.42 -16.40
CA GLU A 33 -2.53 24.40 -17.66
C GLU A 33 -2.49 22.98 -18.28
N ALA A 34 -3.07 22.00 -17.58
CA ALA A 34 -3.13 20.62 -18.03
C ALA A 34 -4.55 20.09 -17.92
N ASP A 35 -4.91 19.14 -18.80
CA ASP A 35 -6.19 18.45 -18.71
C ASP A 35 -6.34 17.78 -17.33
N ILE A 36 -7.57 17.78 -16.80
CA ILE A 36 -7.88 17.31 -15.45
C ILE A 36 -7.41 15.86 -15.25
N SER A 37 -7.52 15.01 -16.28
CA SER A 37 -7.06 13.61 -16.19
C SER A 37 -5.55 13.49 -15.99
N SER A 38 -4.78 14.37 -16.64
CA SER A 38 -3.33 14.43 -16.52
C SER A 38 -2.91 14.97 -15.15
N ILE A 39 -3.61 16.00 -14.66
CA ILE A 39 -3.41 16.51 -13.30
C ILE A 39 -3.65 15.42 -12.26
N MET A 40 -4.74 14.64 -12.39
CA MET A 40 -5.03 13.56 -11.45
C MET A 40 -3.96 12.44 -11.47
N GLN A 41 -3.46 12.08 -12.66
CA GLN A 41 -2.36 11.11 -12.77
C GLN A 41 -1.07 11.63 -12.14
N MET A 42 -0.72 12.89 -12.37
CA MET A 42 0.44 13.53 -11.75
C MET A 42 0.29 13.63 -10.23
N MET A 43 -0.92 13.94 -9.74
CA MET A 43 -1.21 13.97 -8.31
C MET A 43 -0.98 12.60 -7.69
N GLU A 44 -1.51 11.54 -8.29
CA GLU A 44 -1.35 10.17 -7.81
C GLU A 44 0.12 9.73 -7.82
N ALA A 45 0.88 10.07 -8.88
CA ALA A 45 2.30 9.77 -9.00
C ALA A 45 3.18 10.58 -8.04
N SER A 46 2.77 11.79 -7.66
CA SER A 46 3.51 12.67 -6.74
C SER A 46 3.34 12.31 -5.26
N ARG A 47 2.46 11.35 -4.93
CA ARG A 47 2.21 10.98 -3.54
C ARG A 47 3.43 10.25 -2.98
N PRO A 48 3.97 10.69 -1.83
CA PRO A 48 5.05 9.95 -1.18
C PRO A 48 4.50 8.61 -0.70
N GLU A 49 5.20 7.54 -1.03
CA GLU A 49 4.89 6.20 -0.58
C GLU A 49 5.80 5.82 0.59
N THR A 50 5.21 5.33 1.68
CA THR A 50 5.97 4.82 2.83
C THR A 50 5.70 3.34 3.00
N TYR A 51 6.77 2.55 3.00
CA TYR A 51 6.74 1.11 3.21
C TYR A 51 6.67 0.79 4.70
N HIS A 52 5.75 -0.10 5.08
CA HIS A 52 5.53 -0.53 6.47
C HIS A 52 5.66 -2.04 6.67
N GLY A 53 6.18 -2.76 5.67
CA GLY A 53 6.32 -4.22 5.73
C GLY A 53 5.40 -4.97 4.78
N ILE A 54 5.33 -6.28 4.99
CA ILE A 54 4.41 -7.17 4.29
C ILE A 54 3.36 -7.67 5.28
N TYR A 55 2.08 -7.59 4.93
CA TYR A 55 1.02 -8.14 5.76
C TYR A 55 0.45 -9.41 5.15
N CYS A 56 0.08 -10.36 6.01
CA CYS A 56 -0.68 -11.52 5.57
C CYS A 56 -2.14 -11.13 5.36
N LYS A 57 -2.66 -11.34 4.14
CA LYS A 57 -4.07 -11.06 3.80
C LYS A 57 -5.08 -11.80 4.69
N ARG A 58 -4.70 -12.95 5.22
CA ARG A 58 -5.60 -13.85 5.96
C ARG A 58 -5.61 -13.57 7.47
N CYS A 59 -4.45 -13.26 8.05
CA CYS A 59 -4.33 -13.03 9.50
C CYS A 59 -4.16 -11.55 9.88
N GLY A 60 -3.92 -10.65 8.92
CA GLY A 60 -3.71 -9.22 9.18
C GLY A 60 -2.38 -8.89 9.85
N LYS A 61 -1.55 -9.90 10.14
CA LYS A 61 -0.23 -9.72 10.74
C LYS A 61 0.73 -9.08 9.76
N VAL A 62 1.37 -8.00 10.17
CA VAL A 62 2.51 -7.39 9.48
C VAL A 62 3.79 -8.12 9.90
N ILE A 63 4.59 -8.48 8.91
CA ILE A 63 5.92 -9.08 9.03
C ILE A 63 6.87 -8.04 8.42
N ASP A 64 7.94 -7.71 9.15
CA ASP A 64 8.91 -6.66 8.83
C ASP A 64 8.36 -5.23 8.88
N GLY A 65 7.87 -4.83 10.06
CA GLY A 65 7.73 -3.42 10.46
C GLY A 65 8.86 -3.04 11.41
#